data_AF-A0A2U3AJG4-F1
#
_entry.id   AF-A0A2U3AJG4-F1
#
_cell.length_a   1.000
_cell.length_b   1.000
_cell.length_c   1.000
_cell.angle_alpha   90.00
_cell.angle_beta   90.00
_cell.angle_gamma   90.00
#
_symmetry.space_group_name_H-M   'P 1'
#
loop_
_entity.id
_entity.type
_entity.pdbx_description
1 polymer ?
#
loop_
_entity_poly.entity_id
_entity_poly.type
_entity_poly.pdbx_seq_one_letter_code
_entity_poly.pdbx_strand_id
1 'polypeptide(L)'
;MRIKLLTEGYKKDELLYIAFKNGEVTDDLFFSEETIEIEEAPDFPIYMGKGSEIQKKADFLAAFQAIANAYVNLDRDIHFNERFWHSLLITHKRDYIIGKYPQVLESYREFCNIVIKDFDWENYIYKCILAVEYIEDATELTFSKEQHYELIVDNLDIFNYIIKYSIFRNGEFLVKILTVIHNLGIGELLKGKITNRPDLGKDERYGRRVIFELNKSYPVLMSPLLDIKSLQEEFIKALGNYFDVSGIESQNKVIL
;
A
#
# COMPACT_ATOMS: atom_id res chain seq x y z
N MET A 1 25.97 0.08 -2.78
CA MET A 1 26.04 -0.69 -1.51
C MET A 1 25.65 -2.16 -1.75
N ARG A 2 26.26 -3.09 -1.01
CA ARG A 2 26.03 -4.54 -1.17
C ARG A 2 25.26 -5.09 0.03
N ILE A 3 24.17 -5.80 -0.24
CA ILE A 3 23.26 -6.38 0.76
C ILE A 3 23.34 -7.89 0.64
N LYS A 4 23.84 -8.56 1.69
CA LYS A 4 23.85 -10.01 1.80
C LYS A 4 22.47 -10.49 2.26
N LEU A 5 21.89 -11.45 1.55
CA LEU A 5 20.53 -11.90 1.84
C LEU A 5 20.51 -12.86 3.03
N LEU A 6 19.47 -12.77 3.87
CA LEU A 6 19.23 -13.72 4.95
C LEU A 6 19.03 -15.14 4.39
N THR A 7 19.42 -16.16 5.16
CA THR A 7 19.14 -17.56 4.84
C THR A 7 17.64 -17.84 4.86
N GLU A 8 17.19 -18.89 4.17
CA GLU A 8 15.78 -19.31 4.22
C GLU A 8 15.36 -19.72 5.64
N GLY A 9 14.11 -19.41 6.01
CA GLY A 9 13.56 -19.76 7.32
C GLY A 9 13.94 -18.82 8.47
N TYR A 10 14.71 -17.74 8.22
CA TYR A 10 15.13 -16.73 9.20
C TYR A 10 14.02 -16.17 10.10
N LYS A 11 12.77 -16.12 9.62
CA LYS A 11 11.61 -15.63 10.40
C LYS A 11 11.23 -16.49 11.61
N LYS A 12 11.81 -17.69 11.73
CA LYS A 12 11.62 -18.57 12.89
C LYS A 12 12.83 -18.56 13.82
N ASP A 13 13.87 -17.82 13.47
CA ASP A 13 15.11 -17.77 14.22
C ASP A 13 15.05 -16.64 15.27
N GLU A 14 14.75 -17.00 16.52
CA GLU A 14 14.76 -16.04 17.62
C GLU A 14 16.19 -15.52 17.92
N LEU A 15 17.24 -16.23 17.51
CA LEU A 15 18.62 -15.75 17.66
C LEU A 15 18.87 -14.52 16.79
N LEU A 16 18.23 -14.43 15.62
CA LEU A 16 18.31 -13.24 14.77
C LEU A 16 17.77 -12.00 15.48
N TYR A 17 16.69 -12.14 16.26
CA TYR A 17 16.16 -11.04 17.07
C TYR A 17 17.10 -10.64 18.20
N ILE A 18 17.70 -11.62 18.90
CA ILE A 18 18.69 -11.34 19.96
C ILE A 18 19.88 -10.59 19.36
N ALA A 19 20.41 -11.06 18.22
CA ALA A 19 21.48 -10.41 17.50
C ALA A 19 21.08 -8.99 17.06
N PHE A 20 19.87 -8.81 16.51
CA PHE A 20 19.36 -7.48 16.14
C PHE A 20 19.31 -6.54 17.34
N LYS A 21 18.77 -7.01 18.46
CA LYS A 21 18.69 -6.24 19.71
C LYS A 21 20.07 -5.81 20.19
N ASN A 22 21.06 -6.70 20.16
CA ASN A 22 22.42 -6.42 20.62
C ASN A 22 23.29 -5.66 19.60
N GLY A 23 22.86 -5.56 18.33
CA GLY A 23 23.67 -4.98 17.27
C GLY A 23 24.74 -5.95 16.74
N GLU A 24 24.49 -7.25 16.87
CA GLU A 24 25.42 -8.34 16.57
C GLU A 24 24.99 -9.11 15.30
N VAL A 25 24.16 -8.51 14.43
CA VAL A 25 23.74 -9.12 13.15
C VAL A 25 24.83 -8.96 12.09
N THR A 26 26.01 -9.44 12.43
CA THR A 26 27.18 -9.51 11.56
C THR A 26 27.67 -10.94 11.37
N ASP A 27 27.02 -11.90 12.03
CA ASP A 27 27.35 -13.31 11.94
C ASP A 27 26.92 -13.88 10.57
N ASP A 28 27.86 -14.51 9.88
CA ASP A 28 27.62 -15.19 8.60
C ASP A 28 26.55 -16.30 8.72
N LEU A 29 26.30 -16.82 9.93
CA LEU A 29 25.27 -17.84 10.19
C LEU A 29 23.85 -17.40 9.76
N PHE A 30 23.55 -16.10 9.76
CA PHE A 30 22.22 -15.60 9.38
C PHE A 30 22.04 -15.37 7.88
N PHE A 31 23.13 -15.39 7.11
CA PHE A 31 23.14 -14.92 5.73
C PHE A 31 23.50 -16.02 4.73
N SER A 32 22.87 -16.00 3.55
CA SER A 32 23.25 -16.84 2.42
C SER A 32 24.39 -16.20 1.62
N GLU A 33 24.94 -16.92 0.65
CA GLU A 33 25.94 -16.38 -0.28
C GLU A 33 25.35 -15.42 -1.33
N GLU A 34 24.01 -15.30 -1.39
CA GLU A 34 23.33 -14.41 -2.33
C GLU A 34 23.47 -12.96 -1.89
N THR A 35 23.80 -12.09 -2.85
CA THR A 35 23.95 -10.65 -2.59
C THR A 35 23.30 -9.82 -3.67
N ILE A 36 22.64 -8.74 -3.26
CA ILE A 36 22.05 -7.73 -4.15
C ILE A 36 22.83 -6.43 -3.98
N GLU A 37 23.14 -5.77 -5.10
CA GLU A 37 23.76 -4.45 -5.11
C GLU A 37 22.74 -3.40 -5.51
N ILE A 38 22.66 -2.33 -4.72
CA ILE A 38 21.83 -1.15 -4.99
C ILE A 38 22.69 0.10 -4.87
N GLU A 39 22.34 1.21 -5.49
CA GLU A 39 23.16 2.42 -5.42
C GLU A 39 23.16 3.03 -4.01
N GLU A 40 21.96 3.33 -3.53
CA GLU A 40 21.70 3.90 -2.22
C GLU A 40 20.48 3.28 -1.54
N ALA A 41 20.38 3.47 -0.24
CA ALA A 41 19.22 3.13 0.55
C ALA A 41 18.93 4.29 1.50
N PRO A 42 18.10 5.28 1.14
CA PRO A 42 17.66 6.30 2.08
C PRO A 42 16.74 5.68 3.15
N ASP A 43 16.67 6.33 4.31
CA ASP A 43 15.72 5.96 5.36
C ASP A 43 14.32 6.43 5.00
N PHE A 44 13.32 5.61 5.33
CA PHE A 44 11.92 5.96 5.13
C PHE A 44 11.03 5.26 6.15
N PRO A 45 9.81 5.76 6.41
CA PRO A 45 8.91 5.10 7.37
C PRO A 45 8.53 3.69 6.88
N ILE A 46 8.72 2.67 7.72
CA ILE A 46 8.46 1.25 7.36
C ILE A 46 7.25 0.66 8.09
N TYR A 47 6.72 1.39 9.07
CA TYR A 47 5.56 0.98 9.85
C TYR A 47 4.71 2.20 10.16
N MET A 48 3.45 2.21 9.70
CA MET A 48 2.51 3.33 9.84
C MET A 48 1.24 2.92 10.60
N GLY A 49 1.32 1.87 11.43
CA GLY A 49 0.18 1.35 12.19
C GLY A 49 -0.19 2.15 13.44
N LYS A 50 0.70 3.05 13.90
CA LYS A 50 0.55 3.85 15.12
C LYS A 50 0.66 5.35 14.78
N GLY A 51 0.15 6.21 15.67
CA GLY A 51 0.17 7.67 15.50
C GLY A 51 -1.18 8.27 15.09
N SER A 52 -1.22 9.61 15.01
CA SER A 52 -2.39 10.35 14.52
C SER A 52 -2.58 10.16 13.01
N GLU A 53 -3.79 10.40 12.50
CA GLU A 53 -4.05 10.31 11.05
C GLU A 53 -3.17 11.28 10.24
N ILE A 54 -2.88 12.46 10.78
CA ILE A 54 -1.95 13.43 10.18
C ILE A 54 -0.54 12.85 10.09
N GLN A 55 -0.05 12.23 11.17
CA GLN A 55 1.27 11.62 11.20
C GLN A 55 1.36 10.44 10.22
N LYS A 56 0.35 9.57 10.20
CA LYS A 56 0.29 8.45 9.25
C LYS A 56 0.32 8.95 7.82
N LYS A 57 -0.45 10.00 7.50
CA LYS A 57 -0.45 10.59 6.16
C LYS A 57 0.94 11.09 5.78
N ALA A 58 1.59 11.85 6.66
CA ALA A 58 2.95 12.32 6.44
C ALA A 58 3.95 11.16 6.24
N ASP A 59 3.86 10.11 7.06
CA ASP A 59 4.74 8.94 6.95
C ASP A 59 4.54 8.17 5.64
N PHE A 60 3.30 7.97 5.18
CA PHE A 60 3.05 7.33 3.88
C PHE A 60 3.64 8.15 2.73
N LEU A 61 3.39 9.47 2.71
CA LEU A 61 3.91 10.34 1.65
C LEU A 61 5.43 10.39 1.62
N ALA A 62 6.08 10.45 2.79
CA ALA A 62 7.53 10.38 2.90
C ALA A 62 8.09 9.04 2.40
N ALA A 63 7.40 7.93 2.69
CA ALA A 63 7.78 6.62 2.18
C ALA A 63 7.64 6.53 0.66
N PHE A 64 6.54 7.02 0.09
CA PHE A 64 6.35 7.04 -1.36
C PHE A 64 7.45 7.84 -2.06
N GLN A 65 7.78 9.03 -1.55
CA GLN A 65 8.85 9.86 -2.11
C GLN A 65 10.22 9.17 -2.05
N ALA A 66 10.57 8.56 -0.92
CA ALA A 66 11.84 7.85 -0.80
C ALA A 66 11.93 6.65 -1.74
N ILE A 67 10.84 5.88 -1.89
CA ILE A 67 10.77 4.72 -2.78
C ILE A 67 10.83 5.17 -4.25
N ALA A 68 10.06 6.19 -4.63
CA ALA A 68 10.06 6.74 -5.99
C ALA A 68 11.43 7.28 -6.41
N ASN A 69 12.16 7.91 -5.50
CA ASN A 69 13.45 8.52 -5.84
C ASN A 69 14.61 7.51 -5.88
N ALA A 70 14.66 6.58 -4.92
CA ALA A 70 15.85 5.75 -4.71
C ALA A 70 15.66 4.26 -5.01
N TYR A 71 14.43 3.77 -4.96
CA TYR A 71 14.16 2.34 -5.11
C TYR A 71 13.48 2.00 -6.45
N VAL A 72 12.71 2.91 -7.06
CA VAL A 72 11.89 2.62 -8.27
C VAL A 72 12.67 2.02 -9.45
N ASN A 73 13.97 2.32 -9.56
CA ASN A 73 14.82 1.84 -10.65
C ASN A 73 15.36 0.42 -10.41
N LEU A 74 15.11 -0.17 -9.23
CA LEU A 74 15.49 -1.56 -8.98
C LEU A 74 14.64 -2.50 -9.84
N ASP A 75 15.20 -3.66 -10.17
CA ASP A 75 14.45 -4.70 -10.85
C ASP A 75 13.20 -5.06 -10.02
N ARG A 76 12.08 -5.27 -10.69
CA ARG A 76 10.81 -5.63 -10.07
C ARG A 76 10.92 -6.91 -9.24
N ASP A 77 11.78 -7.85 -9.65
CA ASP A 77 12.06 -9.06 -8.88
C ASP A 77 12.68 -8.73 -7.51
N ILE A 78 13.45 -7.62 -7.41
CA ILE A 78 14.01 -7.11 -6.16
C ILE A 78 12.94 -6.39 -5.34
N HIS A 79 12.10 -5.55 -5.97
CA HIS A 79 10.99 -4.87 -5.30
C HIS A 79 10.09 -5.83 -4.53
N PHE A 80 9.77 -6.97 -5.14
CA PHE A 80 8.90 -7.97 -4.53
C PHE A 80 9.64 -9.09 -3.79
N ASN A 81 10.95 -8.93 -3.57
CA ASN A 81 11.74 -9.88 -2.79
C ASN A 81 11.68 -9.53 -1.29
N GLU A 82 10.92 -10.34 -0.56
CA GLU A 82 10.82 -10.23 0.90
C GLU A 82 12.18 -10.33 1.61
N ARG A 83 13.02 -11.30 1.22
CA ARG A 83 14.34 -11.51 1.82
C ARG A 83 15.22 -10.29 1.62
N PHE A 84 15.15 -9.64 0.46
CA PHE A 84 15.86 -8.39 0.21
C PHE A 84 15.50 -7.31 1.24
N TRP A 85 14.21 -6.99 1.39
CA TRP A 85 13.77 -5.95 2.31
C TRP A 85 14.16 -6.25 3.76
N HIS A 86 13.92 -7.48 4.23
CA HIS A 86 14.28 -7.84 5.60
C HIS A 86 15.80 -7.82 5.83
N SER A 87 16.59 -8.23 4.84
CA SER A 87 18.05 -8.15 4.91
C SER A 87 18.52 -6.70 4.98
N LEU A 88 17.99 -5.82 4.12
CA LEU A 88 18.27 -4.38 4.14
C LEU A 88 17.94 -3.76 5.50
N LEU A 89 16.76 -4.06 6.04
CA LEU A 89 16.30 -3.50 7.30
C LEU A 89 17.20 -3.88 8.48
N ILE A 90 17.60 -5.15 8.54
CA ILE A 90 18.41 -5.67 9.64
C ILE A 90 19.86 -5.19 9.57
N THR A 91 20.43 -5.13 8.36
CA THR A 91 21.87 -4.84 8.17
C THR A 91 22.19 -3.34 8.09
N HIS A 92 21.31 -2.54 7.49
CA HIS A 92 21.60 -1.14 7.17
C HIS A 92 20.66 -0.14 7.83
N LYS A 93 19.54 -0.58 8.42
CA LYS A 93 18.50 0.32 8.95
C LYS A 93 18.27 0.22 10.44
N ARG A 94 19.08 -0.57 11.15
CA ARG A 94 18.91 -0.83 12.59
C ARG A 94 18.77 0.44 13.42
N ASP A 95 19.69 1.38 13.29
CA ASP A 95 19.70 2.58 14.14
C ASP A 95 18.50 3.48 13.87
N TYR A 96 18.13 3.64 12.60
CA TYR A 96 16.89 4.31 12.21
C TYR A 96 15.65 3.62 12.79
N ILE A 97 15.56 2.29 12.67
CA ILE A 97 14.43 1.51 13.19
C ILE A 97 14.32 1.65 14.70
N ILE A 98 15.42 1.55 15.45
CA ILE A 98 15.40 1.69 16.90
C ILE A 98 15.02 3.12 17.30
N GLY A 99 15.52 4.13 16.59
CA GLY A 99 15.18 5.53 16.84
C GLY A 99 13.70 5.83 16.59
N LYS A 100 13.12 5.28 15.52
CA LYS A 100 11.73 5.58 15.11
C LYS A 100 10.69 4.63 15.72
N TYR A 101 11.05 3.38 15.97
CA TYR A 101 10.18 2.30 16.43
C TYR A 101 10.80 1.53 17.61
N PRO A 102 11.10 2.18 18.74
CA PRO A 102 11.85 1.57 19.85
C PRO A 102 11.20 0.29 20.40
N GLN A 103 9.88 0.11 20.23
CA GLN A 103 9.16 -1.09 20.64
C GLN A 103 9.68 -2.39 19.99
N VAL A 104 10.42 -2.32 18.88
CA VAL A 104 11.06 -3.50 18.29
C VAL A 104 12.00 -4.20 19.26
N LEU A 105 12.51 -3.51 20.30
CA LEU A 105 13.41 -4.06 21.31
C LEU A 105 12.67 -4.70 22.50
N GLU A 106 11.35 -4.51 22.58
CA GLU A 106 10.52 -4.98 23.70
C GLU A 106 10.21 -6.47 23.59
N SER A 107 9.94 -6.98 22.38
CA SER A 107 9.62 -8.39 22.18
C SER A 107 9.89 -8.88 20.75
N TYR A 108 10.10 -10.20 20.62
CA TYR A 108 10.18 -10.87 19.32
C TYR A 108 8.97 -10.57 18.44
N ARG A 109 7.78 -10.50 19.05
CA ARG A 109 6.54 -10.19 18.34
C ARG A 109 6.55 -8.80 17.70
N GLU A 110 6.96 -7.77 18.44
CA GLU A 110 7.04 -6.41 17.88
C GLU A 110 8.12 -6.32 16.80
N PHE A 111 9.26 -6.97 16.99
CA PHE A 111 10.29 -7.13 15.95
C PHE A 111 9.71 -7.78 14.69
N CYS A 112 8.99 -8.89 14.82
CA CYS A 112 8.35 -9.55 13.69
C CYS A 112 7.29 -8.69 13.00
N ASN A 113 6.51 -7.93 13.75
CA ASN A 113 5.45 -7.10 13.19
C ASN A 113 5.95 -5.87 12.42
N ILE A 114 7.20 -5.44 12.66
CA ILE A 114 7.75 -4.18 12.14
C ILE A 114 8.90 -4.43 11.17
N VAL A 115 9.83 -5.33 11.51
CA VAL A 115 11.09 -5.52 10.79
C VAL A 115 11.03 -6.69 9.81
N ILE A 116 10.45 -7.83 10.23
CA ILE A 116 10.40 -9.05 9.42
C ILE A 116 8.96 -9.51 9.13
N LYS A 117 8.04 -8.56 8.98
CA LYS A 117 6.62 -8.83 8.73
C LYS A 117 6.44 -9.48 7.37
N ASP A 118 5.60 -10.52 7.30
CA ASP A 118 5.22 -11.18 6.05
C ASP A 118 4.94 -10.16 4.94
N PHE A 119 5.62 -10.34 3.81
CA PHE A 119 5.65 -9.39 2.71
C PHE A 119 4.44 -9.54 1.80
N ASP A 120 3.28 -9.17 2.33
CA ASP A 120 2.01 -9.20 1.65
C ASP A 120 1.29 -7.85 1.70
N TRP A 121 0.01 -7.84 1.32
CA TRP A 121 -0.82 -6.64 1.30
C TRP A 121 -0.96 -5.95 2.67
N GLU A 122 -0.60 -6.58 3.80
CA GLU A 122 -0.57 -5.92 5.10
C GLU A 122 0.74 -5.21 5.40
N ASN A 123 1.83 -5.56 4.71
CA ASN A 123 3.15 -4.97 4.89
C ASN A 123 3.19 -3.55 4.30
N TYR A 124 3.67 -2.58 5.10
CA TYR A 124 3.69 -1.16 4.67
C TYR A 124 4.68 -0.90 3.54
N ILE A 125 5.83 -1.58 3.50
CA ILE A 125 6.79 -1.46 2.40
C ILE A 125 6.15 -1.99 1.11
N TYR A 126 5.54 -3.18 1.16
CA TYR A 126 4.81 -3.76 0.03
C TYR A 126 3.73 -2.81 -0.52
N LYS A 127 2.93 -2.21 0.39
CA LYS A 127 1.93 -1.18 0.03
C LYS A 127 2.55 0.00 -0.69
N CYS A 128 3.65 0.52 -0.17
CA CYS A 128 4.29 1.70 -0.73
C CYS A 128 4.91 1.42 -2.10
N ILE A 129 5.51 0.25 -2.29
CA ILE A 129 6.01 -0.20 -3.60
C ILE A 129 4.88 -0.25 -4.62
N LEU A 130 3.77 -0.91 -4.29
CA LEU A 130 2.63 -0.97 -5.22
C LEU A 130 2.06 0.42 -5.53
N ALA A 131 1.95 1.29 -4.52
CA ALA A 131 1.49 2.65 -4.73
C ALA A 131 2.42 3.42 -5.67
N VAL A 132 3.74 3.32 -5.47
CA VAL A 132 4.73 3.99 -6.31
C VAL A 132 4.74 3.40 -7.72
N GLU A 133 4.90 2.08 -7.89
CA GLU A 133 4.89 1.43 -9.21
C GLU A 133 3.63 1.80 -10.02
N TYR A 134 2.45 1.76 -9.40
CA TYR A 134 1.20 2.06 -10.11
C TYR A 134 1.10 3.51 -10.59
N ILE A 135 1.73 4.46 -9.90
CA ILE A 135 1.71 5.87 -10.29
C ILE A 135 2.88 6.22 -11.22
N GLU A 136 4.05 5.63 -10.98
CA GLU A 136 5.24 5.86 -11.80
C GLU A 136 5.11 5.23 -13.19
N ASP A 137 4.51 4.04 -13.28
CA ASP A 137 4.31 3.31 -14.54
C ASP A 137 3.02 3.71 -15.28
N ALA A 138 2.21 4.60 -14.70
CA ALA A 138 0.97 5.04 -15.33
C ALA A 138 1.26 5.80 -16.64
N THR A 139 0.65 5.34 -17.73
CA THR A 139 0.79 5.97 -19.06
C THR A 139 0.04 7.29 -19.15
N GLU A 140 -1.05 7.43 -18.40
CA GLU A 140 -1.90 8.61 -18.37
C GLU A 140 -2.31 8.92 -16.92
N LEU A 141 -2.07 10.16 -16.50
CA LEU A 141 -2.44 10.65 -15.18
C LEU A 141 -3.24 11.95 -15.32
N THR A 142 -4.43 11.99 -14.71
CA THR A 142 -5.29 13.19 -14.70
C THR A 142 -4.75 14.30 -13.79
N PHE A 143 -4.04 13.90 -12.74
CA PHE A 143 -3.41 14.76 -11.73
C PHE A 143 -1.90 14.52 -11.67
N SER A 144 -1.17 15.38 -10.96
CA SER A 144 0.25 15.12 -10.68
C SER A 144 0.47 13.82 -9.88
N LYS A 145 1.69 13.30 -9.90
CA LYS A 145 2.06 12.08 -9.15
C LYS A 145 1.89 12.30 -7.65
N GLU A 146 2.28 13.48 -7.17
CA GLU A 146 2.13 13.90 -5.78
C GLU A 146 0.66 13.94 -5.35
N GLN A 147 -0.21 14.47 -6.21
CA GLN A 147 -1.66 14.45 -5.95
C GLN A 147 -2.23 13.03 -5.93
N HIS A 148 -1.75 12.13 -6.79
CA HIS A 148 -2.18 10.73 -6.75
C HIS A 148 -1.72 10.02 -5.47
N TYR A 149 -0.50 10.28 -5.01
CA TYR A 149 -0.03 9.82 -3.72
C TYR A 149 -0.93 10.29 -2.58
N GLU A 150 -1.33 11.56 -2.57
CA GLU A 150 -2.30 12.06 -1.59
C GLU A 150 -3.66 11.35 -1.70
N LEU A 151 -4.17 11.14 -2.92
CA LEU A 151 -5.42 10.42 -3.15
C LEU A 151 -5.36 8.97 -2.65
N ILE A 152 -4.24 8.27 -2.81
CA ILE A 152 -4.04 6.92 -2.26
C ILE A 152 -4.14 6.96 -0.73
N VAL A 153 -3.42 7.90 -0.09
CA VAL A 153 -3.39 8.00 1.37
C VAL A 153 -4.76 8.40 1.93
N ASP A 154 -5.46 9.30 1.26
CA ASP A 154 -6.79 9.73 1.66
C ASP A 154 -7.85 8.63 1.43
N ASN A 155 -7.54 7.60 0.63
CA ASN A 155 -8.44 6.48 0.32
C ASN A 155 -7.81 5.11 0.63
N LEU A 156 -6.99 5.02 1.70
CA LEU A 156 -6.27 3.80 2.07
C LEU A 156 -7.15 2.56 2.22
N ASP A 157 -8.41 2.69 2.66
CA ASP A 157 -9.30 1.53 2.78
C ASP A 157 -9.58 0.86 1.43
N ILE A 158 -9.84 1.67 0.41
CA ILE A 158 -10.09 1.20 -0.96
C ILE A 158 -8.78 0.69 -1.56
N PHE A 159 -7.68 1.43 -1.39
CA PHE A 159 -6.37 0.99 -1.86
C PHE A 159 -6.01 -0.38 -1.27
N ASN A 160 -6.11 -0.55 0.06
CA ASN A 160 -5.87 -1.82 0.74
C ASN A 160 -6.79 -2.94 0.20
N TYR A 161 -8.06 -2.64 -0.07
CA TYR A 161 -8.99 -3.60 -0.65
C TYR A 161 -8.58 -4.05 -2.05
N ILE A 162 -8.19 -3.10 -2.91
CA ILE A 162 -7.70 -3.36 -4.28
C ILE A 162 -6.43 -4.24 -4.24
N ILE A 163 -5.44 -3.88 -3.42
CA ILE A 163 -4.19 -4.65 -3.36
C ILE A 163 -4.33 -5.97 -2.60
N LYS A 164 -5.37 -6.15 -1.79
CA LYS A 164 -5.58 -7.42 -1.08
C LYS A 164 -5.91 -8.56 -2.04
N TYR A 165 -6.75 -8.31 -3.03
CA TYR A 165 -7.22 -9.34 -3.97
C TYR A 165 -6.50 -9.24 -5.30
N SER A 166 -5.84 -10.32 -5.72
CA SER A 166 -5.06 -10.35 -6.98
C SER A 166 -5.86 -9.92 -8.21
N ILE A 167 -7.15 -10.25 -8.26
CA ILE A 167 -8.05 -9.87 -9.36
C ILE A 167 -8.22 -8.35 -9.52
N PHE A 168 -7.96 -7.56 -8.49
CA PHE A 168 -8.08 -6.10 -8.53
C PHE A 168 -6.73 -5.38 -8.66
N ARG A 169 -5.60 -6.10 -8.52
CA ARG A 169 -4.23 -5.53 -8.54
C ARG A 169 -3.83 -5.05 -9.93
N ASN A 170 -4.31 -3.87 -10.30
CA ASN A 170 -4.04 -3.22 -11.56
C ASN A 170 -3.87 -1.72 -11.35
N GLY A 171 -2.72 -1.17 -11.76
CA GLY A 171 -2.38 0.24 -11.52
C GLY A 171 -3.30 1.21 -12.25
N GLU A 172 -3.63 0.93 -13.52
CA GLU A 172 -4.56 1.76 -14.29
C GLU A 172 -5.96 1.79 -13.65
N PHE A 173 -6.46 0.65 -13.20
CA PHE A 173 -7.72 0.58 -12.46
C PHE A 173 -7.68 1.42 -11.19
N LEU A 174 -6.60 1.34 -10.40
CA LEU A 174 -6.45 2.18 -9.21
C LEU A 174 -6.49 3.66 -9.56
N VAL A 175 -5.70 4.10 -10.55
CA VAL A 175 -5.63 5.51 -11.00
C VAL A 175 -7.01 6.02 -11.42
N LYS A 176 -7.73 5.26 -12.24
CA LYS A 176 -9.08 5.63 -12.71
C LYS A 176 -10.07 5.70 -11.55
N ILE A 177 -10.05 4.74 -10.63
CA ILE A 177 -10.92 4.74 -9.44
C ILE A 177 -10.64 5.95 -8.55
N LEU A 178 -9.37 6.27 -8.27
CA LEU A 178 -9.02 7.46 -7.49
C LEU A 178 -9.48 8.75 -8.17
N THR A 179 -9.36 8.81 -9.50
CA THR A 179 -9.86 9.93 -10.31
C THR A 179 -11.37 10.10 -10.16
N VAL A 180 -12.14 9.01 -10.28
CA VAL A 180 -13.59 9.00 -10.08
C VAL A 180 -13.96 9.49 -8.68
N ILE A 181 -13.29 8.97 -7.65
CA ILE A 181 -13.54 9.35 -6.25
C ILE A 181 -13.30 10.84 -6.04
N HIS A 182 -12.19 11.36 -6.58
CA HIS A 182 -11.86 12.78 -6.50
C HIS A 182 -12.91 13.64 -7.21
N ASN A 183 -13.22 13.32 -8.47
CA ASN A 183 -14.17 14.10 -9.28
C ASN A 183 -15.57 14.15 -8.66
N LEU A 184 -16.00 13.06 -8.01
CA LEU A 184 -17.31 12.99 -7.36
C LEU A 184 -17.30 13.57 -5.93
N GLY A 185 -16.13 13.82 -5.33
CA GLY A 185 -16.02 14.34 -3.97
C GLY A 185 -16.54 13.38 -2.88
N ILE A 186 -16.50 12.06 -3.12
CA ILE A 186 -17.15 11.05 -2.28
C ILE A 186 -16.21 10.26 -1.36
N GLY A 187 -14.94 10.65 -1.24
CA GLY A 187 -13.94 9.88 -0.46
C GLY A 187 -14.38 9.57 0.98
N GLU A 188 -14.94 10.54 1.70
CA GLU A 188 -15.45 10.33 3.07
C GLU A 188 -16.65 9.37 3.13
N LEU A 189 -17.57 9.47 2.16
CA LEU A 189 -18.71 8.56 2.07
C LEU A 189 -18.25 7.11 1.91
N LEU A 190 -17.24 6.88 1.08
CA LEU A 190 -16.78 5.52 0.76
C LEU A 190 -16.07 4.83 1.95
N LYS A 191 -15.53 5.60 2.89
CA LYS A 191 -14.99 5.10 4.17
C LYS A 191 -16.09 4.64 5.14
N GLY A 192 -17.32 5.12 4.94
CA GLY A 192 -18.47 4.85 5.79
C GLY A 192 -18.85 3.36 5.83
N LYS A 193 -19.28 2.90 7.01
CA LYS A 193 -19.84 1.56 7.20
C LYS A 193 -21.29 1.50 6.72
N ILE A 194 -21.67 0.38 6.14
CA ILE A 194 -23.06 0.09 5.78
C ILE A 194 -23.74 -0.55 6.99
N THR A 195 -24.59 0.20 7.68
CA THR A 195 -25.22 -0.24 8.93
C THR A 195 -26.66 -0.74 8.75
N ASN A 196 -27.30 -0.40 7.64
CA ASN A 196 -28.69 -0.71 7.33
C ASN A 196 -28.88 -2.01 6.52
N ARG A 197 -27.82 -2.81 6.33
CA ARG A 197 -27.83 -4.05 5.54
C ARG A 197 -27.12 -5.20 6.26
N PRO A 198 -27.79 -5.84 7.25
CA PRO A 198 -27.17 -6.87 8.06
C PRO A 198 -26.82 -8.15 7.28
N ASP A 199 -27.44 -8.34 6.10
CA ASP A 199 -27.18 -9.45 5.19
C ASP A 199 -25.78 -9.42 4.56
N LEU A 200 -25.12 -8.27 4.54
CA LEU A 200 -23.82 -8.09 3.89
C LEU A 200 -22.63 -8.45 4.80
N GLY A 201 -22.83 -8.46 6.11
CA GLY A 201 -21.78 -8.66 7.12
C GLY A 201 -21.59 -7.46 8.04
N LYS A 202 -20.70 -7.59 9.03
CA LYS A 202 -20.54 -6.62 10.14
C LYS A 202 -19.54 -5.47 9.87
N ASP A 203 -18.70 -5.59 8.84
CA ASP A 203 -17.64 -4.61 8.53
C ASP A 203 -17.62 -4.19 7.06
N GLU A 204 -18.77 -4.24 6.40
CA GLU A 204 -18.90 -3.80 5.01
C GLU A 204 -18.91 -2.27 4.92
N ARG A 205 -18.12 -1.74 3.99
CA ARG A 205 -17.98 -0.31 3.71
C ARG A 205 -18.42 -0.01 2.29
N TYR A 206 -18.97 1.19 2.07
CA TYR A 206 -19.47 1.61 0.76
C TYR A 206 -18.43 1.43 -0.35
N GLY A 207 -17.20 1.91 -0.14
CA GLY A 207 -16.12 1.79 -1.13
C GLY A 207 -15.82 0.35 -1.53
N ARG A 208 -15.66 -0.55 -0.56
CA ARG A 208 -15.39 -1.98 -0.82
C ARG A 208 -16.50 -2.63 -1.64
N ARG A 209 -17.77 -2.34 -1.32
CA ARG A 209 -18.92 -2.86 -2.08
C ARG A 209 -18.95 -2.30 -3.50
N VAL A 210 -18.65 -1.02 -3.69
CA VAL A 210 -18.60 -0.43 -5.03
C VAL A 210 -17.57 -1.15 -5.89
N ILE A 211 -16.33 -1.33 -5.40
CA ILE A 211 -15.30 -2.08 -6.14
C ILE A 211 -15.74 -3.51 -6.45
N PHE A 212 -16.38 -4.17 -5.49
CA PHE A 212 -16.91 -5.52 -5.67
C PHE A 212 -18.00 -5.59 -6.76
N GLU A 213 -18.98 -4.67 -6.75
CA GLU A 213 -20.03 -4.62 -7.77
C GLU A 213 -19.48 -4.23 -9.14
N LEU A 214 -18.56 -3.26 -9.20
CA LEU A 214 -17.90 -2.87 -10.44
C LEU A 214 -17.23 -4.06 -11.11
N ASN A 215 -16.51 -4.90 -10.37
CA ASN A 215 -15.87 -6.06 -10.97
C ASN A 215 -16.86 -7.12 -11.52
N LYS A 216 -18.10 -7.16 -11.04
CA LYS A 216 -19.11 -8.06 -11.61
C LYS A 216 -19.62 -7.56 -12.96
N SER A 217 -19.84 -6.25 -13.06
CA SER A 217 -20.35 -5.61 -14.27
C SER A 217 -19.24 -5.39 -15.31
N TYR A 218 -18.04 -5.06 -14.81
CA TYR A 218 -16.83 -4.71 -15.57
C TYR A 218 -15.62 -5.30 -14.85
N PRO A 219 -15.21 -6.53 -15.24
CA PRO A 219 -14.01 -7.13 -14.67
C PRO A 219 -12.84 -6.16 -14.72
N VAL A 220 -12.05 -6.06 -13.65
CA VAL A 220 -10.92 -5.11 -13.55
C VAL A 220 -9.94 -5.23 -14.73
N LEU A 221 -9.81 -6.41 -15.32
CA LEU A 221 -9.03 -6.65 -16.55
C LEU A 221 -9.48 -5.80 -17.75
N MET A 222 -10.73 -5.33 -17.76
CA MET A 222 -11.31 -4.46 -18.78
C MET A 222 -11.23 -2.98 -18.43
N SER A 223 -10.68 -2.62 -17.27
CA SER A 223 -10.49 -1.22 -16.85
C SER A 223 -9.83 -0.33 -17.91
N PRO A 224 -8.88 -0.80 -18.73
CA PRO A 224 -8.31 0.04 -19.78
C PRO A 224 -9.31 0.53 -20.82
N LEU A 225 -10.40 -0.22 -21.03
CA LEU A 225 -11.37 0.05 -22.10
C LEU A 225 -12.46 1.07 -21.72
N LEU A 226 -12.57 1.41 -20.43
CA LEU A 226 -13.54 2.38 -19.94
C LEU A 226 -12.88 3.75 -19.78
N ASP A 227 -13.43 4.74 -20.45
CA ASP A 227 -13.11 6.13 -20.16
C ASP A 227 -13.62 6.54 -18.77
N ILE A 228 -13.04 7.60 -18.22
CA ILE A 228 -13.36 8.07 -16.86
C ILE A 228 -14.85 8.39 -16.71
N LYS A 229 -15.50 8.99 -17.70
CA LYS A 229 -16.91 9.38 -17.60
C LYS A 229 -17.81 8.16 -17.52
N SER A 230 -17.62 7.19 -18.41
CA SER A 230 -18.33 5.91 -18.38
C SER A 230 -18.10 5.19 -17.04
N LEU A 231 -16.87 5.20 -16.52
CA LEU A 231 -16.57 4.61 -15.22
C LEU A 231 -17.27 5.35 -14.07
N GLN A 232 -17.37 6.68 -14.10
CA GLN A 232 -18.10 7.45 -13.09
C GLN A 232 -19.58 7.04 -13.05
N GLU A 233 -20.22 6.85 -14.21
CA GLU A 233 -21.62 6.42 -14.28
C GLU A 233 -21.81 5.04 -13.65
N GLU A 234 -20.94 4.09 -13.96
CA GLU A 234 -20.99 2.74 -13.38
C GLU A 234 -20.67 2.75 -11.87
N PHE A 235 -19.77 3.62 -11.44
CA PHE A 235 -19.44 3.81 -10.03
C PHE A 235 -20.67 4.30 -9.25
N ILE A 236 -21.40 5.28 -9.79
CA ILE A 236 -22.63 5.80 -9.17
C ILE A 236 -23.71 4.73 -9.14
N LYS A 237 -23.91 3.96 -10.23
CA LYS A 237 -24.86 2.83 -10.25
C LYS A 237 -24.55 1.80 -9.17
N ALA A 238 -23.26 1.43 -9.05
CA ALA A 238 -22.81 0.49 -8.02
C ALA A 238 -23.04 1.03 -6.60
N LEU A 239 -22.80 2.33 -6.36
CA LEU A 239 -23.07 3.00 -5.08
C LEU A 239 -24.56 3.08 -4.77
N GLY A 240 -25.40 3.30 -5.79
CA GLY A 240 -26.86 3.37 -5.70
C GLY A 240 -27.53 2.11 -5.14
N ASN A 241 -26.85 0.95 -5.21
CA ASN A 241 -27.30 -0.28 -4.57
C ASN A 241 -27.31 -0.22 -3.04
N TYR A 242 -26.62 0.77 -2.45
CA TYR A 242 -26.37 0.85 -1.01
C TYR A 242 -26.66 2.24 -0.41
N PHE A 243 -26.65 3.30 -1.21
CA PHE A 243 -26.78 4.69 -0.77
C PHE A 243 -27.66 5.50 -1.74
N ASP A 244 -28.38 6.51 -1.24
CA ASP A 244 -29.16 7.42 -2.11
C ASP A 244 -28.22 8.39 -2.83
N VAL A 245 -28.03 8.18 -4.13
CA VAL A 245 -27.09 8.94 -4.97
C VAL A 245 -27.70 10.18 -5.63
N SER A 246 -28.98 10.49 -5.39
CA SER A 246 -29.70 11.59 -6.08
C SER A 246 -28.98 12.94 -5.97
N GLY A 247 -28.37 13.22 -4.82
CA GLY A 247 -27.58 14.44 -4.59
C GLY A 247 -26.26 14.48 -5.36
N ILE A 248 -25.61 13.33 -5.55
CA ILE A 248 -24.35 13.20 -6.29
C ILE A 248 -24.62 13.31 -7.80
N GLU A 249 -25.66 12.65 -8.29
CA GLU A 249 -26.08 12.72 -9.70
C GLU A 249 -26.44 14.15 -10.13
N SER A 250 -27.10 14.90 -9.25
CA SER A 250 -27.48 16.28 -9.50
C SER A 250 -26.25 17.19 -9.63
N GLN A 251 -25.21 16.98 -8.83
CA GLN A 251 -23.94 17.72 -8.92
C GLN A 251 -23.15 17.33 -10.17
N ASN A 252 -23.10 16.03 -10.49
CA ASN A 252 -22.36 15.52 -11.65
C ASN A 252 -22.94 16.03 -12.99
N LYS A 253 -24.25 16.26 -13.07
CA LYS A 253 -24.91 16.85 -14.25
C LYS A 253 -24.64 18.35 -14.46
N VAL A 254 -24.19 19.08 -13.43
CA VAL A 254 -23.91 20.53 -13.53
C VAL A 254 -22.48 20.80 -14.02
N ILE A 255 -21.60 19.81 -13.94
CA ILE A 255 -20.19 19.89 -14.37
C ILE A 255 -20.01 19.45 -15.84
N LEU A 256 -21.06 18.85 -16.45
CA LEU A 256 -21.14 18.46 -17.86
C LEU A 256 -21.79 19.55 -18.72
#